data_AF-A0A2J0KK46-F1
#
_entry.id   AF-A0A2J0KK46-F1
#
_cell.length_a   1.000
_cell.length_b   1.000
_cell.length_c   1.000
_cell.angle_alpha   90.00
_cell.angle_beta   90.00
_cell.angle_gamma   90.00
#
_symmetry.space_group_name_H-M   'P 1'
#
loop_
_entity.id
_entity.type
_entity.pdbx_description
1 polymer ?
#
loop_
_entity_poly.entity_id
_entity_poly.type
_entity_poly.pdbx_seq_one_letter_code
_entity_poly.pdbx_strand_id
1 'polypeptide(L)'
;MKIQVLGSGCPTCKKLFELTKQAVSELKLKAEVEYITDIQKIIEMGVMSSPVLAIDGKAVLVGQVPDLEKLKEVICSQDSTSDNFIGGCSCGGKC
;
A
#
# COMPACT_ATOMS: atom_id res chain seq x y z
N MET A 1 -5.79 -4.46 3.97
CA MET A 1 -4.37 -4.06 3.89
C MET A 1 -4.18 -2.67 4.47
N LYS A 2 -3.07 -2.40 5.16
CA LYS A 2 -2.73 -1.04 5.59
C LYS A 2 -1.44 -0.59 4.91
N ILE A 3 -1.45 0.52 4.18
CA ILE A 3 -0.27 1.10 3.53
C ILE A 3 0.09 2.38 4.26
N GLN A 4 1.31 2.46 4.77
CA GLN A 4 1.80 3.55 5.58
C GLN A 4 2.96 4.20 4.86
N VAL A 5 2.79 5.48 4.50
CA VAL A 5 3.84 6.29 3.89
C VAL A 5 4.51 7.08 4.99
N LEU A 6 5.77 6.79 5.28
CA LEU A 6 6.54 7.50 6.29
C LEU A 6 7.44 8.54 5.62
N GLY A 7 7.28 9.79 6.03
CA GLY A 7 8.04 10.88 5.43
C GLY A 7 8.04 12.14 6.28
N SER A 8 9.16 12.85 6.24
CA SER A 8 9.37 14.15 6.91
C SER A 8 8.64 15.32 6.24
N GLY A 9 7.74 15.07 5.28
CA GLY A 9 6.94 16.11 4.61
C GLY A 9 7.53 16.64 3.30
N CYS A 10 8.54 15.99 2.72
CA CYS A 10 9.11 16.39 1.44
C CYS A 10 8.10 16.26 0.28
N PRO A 11 8.23 17.07 -0.80
CA PRO A 11 7.32 17.03 -1.95
C PRO A 11 7.27 15.65 -2.62
N THR A 12 8.39 14.91 -2.60
CA THR A 12 8.48 13.55 -3.12
C THR A 12 7.66 12.54 -2.30
N CYS A 13 7.58 12.71 -0.98
CA CYS A 13 6.77 11.86 -0.09
C CYS A 13 5.27 12.02 -0.38
N LYS A 14 4.82 13.28 -0.60
CA LYS A 14 3.45 13.55 -1.04
C LYS A 14 3.14 12.90 -2.38
N LYS A 15 4.07 12.98 -3.35
CA LYS A 15 3.89 12.34 -4.66
C LYS A 15 3.73 10.82 -4.54
N LEU A 16 4.55 10.17 -3.71
CA LEU A 16 4.44 8.74 -3.45
C LEU A 16 3.10 8.36 -2.80
N PHE A 17 2.59 9.17 -1.86
CA PHE A 17 1.28 8.96 -1.24
C PHE A 17 0.14 9.00 -2.26
N GLU A 18 0.10 10.03 -3.12
CA GLU A 18 -0.91 10.14 -4.18
C GLU A 18 -0.84 8.97 -5.17
N LEU A 19 0.36 8.60 -5.62
CA LEU A 19 0.57 7.45 -6.51
C LEU A 19 0.11 6.14 -5.88
N THR A 20 0.38 5.95 -4.58
CA THR A 20 -0.06 4.77 -3.82
C THR A 20 -1.57 4.70 -3.78
N LYS A 21 -2.23 5.82 -3.46
CA LYS A 21 -3.68 5.90 -3.40
C LYS A 21 -4.32 5.61 -4.76
N GLN A 22 -3.73 6.13 -5.83
CA GLN A 22 -4.17 5.86 -7.19
C GLN A 22 -3.98 4.39 -7.56
N ALA A 23 -2.83 3.79 -7.26
CA ALA A 23 -2.56 2.37 -7.51
C ALA A 23 -3.55 1.45 -6.77
N VAL A 24 -3.84 1.72 -5.49
CA VAL A 24 -4.83 0.98 -4.70
C VAL A 24 -6.23 1.10 -5.30
N SER A 25 -6.64 2.31 -5.71
CA SER A 25 -7.94 2.52 -6.36
C SER A 25 -8.05 1.80 -7.71
N GLU A 26 -6.99 1.80 -8.53
CA GLU A 26 -6.97 1.07 -9.80
C GLU A 26 -7.06 -0.45 -9.59
N LEU A 27 -6.33 -0.97 -8.60
CA LEU A 27 -6.35 -2.38 -8.24
C LEU A 27 -7.65 -2.78 -7.50
N LYS A 28 -8.51 -1.82 -7.15
CA LYS A 28 -9.73 -2.01 -6.34
C LYS A 28 -9.47 -2.78 -5.04
N LEU A 29 -8.28 -2.65 -4.48
CA LEU A 29 -7.90 -3.27 -3.22
C LEU A 29 -8.47 -2.48 -2.05
N LYS A 30 -8.95 -3.18 -1.02
CA LYS A 30 -9.28 -2.56 0.27
C LYS A 30 -8.00 -2.31 1.07
N ALA A 31 -7.20 -1.36 0.60
CA ALA A 31 -6.01 -0.89 1.29
C ALA A 31 -6.20 0.52 1.87
N GLU A 32 -5.95 0.67 3.17
CA GLU A 32 -5.98 1.97 3.85
C GLU A 32 -4.63 2.66 3.70
N VAL A 33 -4.59 3.81 3.01
CA VAL A 33 -3.35 4.58 2.82
C VAL A 33 -3.26 5.69 3.88
N GLU A 34 -2.30 5.58 4.78
CA GLU A 34 -2.06 6.49 5.91
C GLU A 34 -0.70 7.18 5.74
N TYR A 35 -0.65 8.50 5.91
CA TYR A 35 0.60 9.27 5.86
C TYR A 35 1.10 9.50 7.29
N ILE A 36 2.25 8.91 7.62
CA ILE A 36 2.83 8.98 8.96
C ILE A 36 4.01 9.94 8.94
N THR A 37 3.80 11.08 9.60
CA THR A 37 4.86 12.06 9.88
C THR A 37 5.51 11.84 11.25
N ASP A 38 5.03 10.84 11.99
CA ASP A 38 5.46 10.61 13.36
C ASP A 38 6.84 9.97 13.41
N ILE A 39 7.81 10.72 13.94
CA ILE A 39 9.20 10.30 14.04
C ILE A 39 9.32 9.04 14.92
N GLN A 40 8.47 8.88 15.94
CA GLN A 40 8.52 7.72 16.84
C GLN A 40 8.25 6.42 16.07
N LYS A 41 7.22 6.41 15.21
CA LYS A 41 6.91 5.25 14.36
C LYS A 41 8.02 4.93 13.35
N ILE A 42 8.74 5.95 12.86
CA ILE A 42 9.87 5.77 11.94
C ILE A 42 11.02 5.05 12.67
N ILE A 43 11.31 5.46 13.89
CA ILE A 43 12.35 4.86 14.74
C ILE A 43 11.98 3.43 15.14
N GLU A 44 10.73 3.19 15.55
CA GLU A 44 10.24 1.84 15.89
C GLU A 44 10.34 0.86 14.71
N MET A 45 10.12 1.34 13.49
CA MET A 45 10.29 0.51 12.29
C MET A 45 11.75 0.33 11.84
N GLY A 46 12.73 0.92 12.56
CA GLY A 46 14.14 0.79 12.23
C GLY A 46 14.54 1.47 10.92
N VAL A 47 13.72 2.42 10.45
CA VAL A 47 13.95 3.11 9.18
C VAL A 47 14.93 4.24 9.40
N MET A 48 16.15 4.11 8.85
CA MET A 48 17.17 5.16 8.91
C MET A 48 17.08 6.18 7.77
N SER A 49 16.24 5.94 6.77
CA SER A 49 16.12 6.81 5.59
C SER A 49 14.67 6.99 5.19
N SER A 50 14.24 8.25 5.05
CA SER A 50 12.94 8.61 4.51
C SER A 50 13.11 9.15 3.08
N PRO A 51 12.13 8.97 2.17
CA PRO A 51 10.80 8.37 2.35
C PRO A 51 10.79 6.84 2.46
N VAL A 52 9.83 6.30 3.22
CA VAL A 52 9.53 4.86 3.28
C VAL A 52 8.08 4.58 2.91
N LEU A 53 7.88 3.51 2.14
CA LEU A 53 6.58 2.86 1.98
C LEU A 53 6.58 1.58 2.81
N ALA A 54 5.66 1.48 3.76
CA ALA A 54 5.40 0.27 4.50
C ALA A 54 4.01 -0.28 4.13
N ILE A 55 3.90 -1.59 3.98
CA ILE A 55 2.63 -2.30 3.76
C ILE A 55 2.48 -3.29 4.91
N ASP A 56 1.38 -3.18 5.65
CA ASP A 56 1.05 -4.00 6.81
C ASP A 56 2.14 -3.99 7.91
N GLY A 57 2.76 -2.83 8.13
CA GLY A 57 3.88 -2.66 9.05
C GLY A 57 5.22 -3.17 8.54
N LYS A 58 5.29 -3.64 7.28
CA LYS A 58 6.52 -4.12 6.65
C LYS A 58 7.04 -3.09 5.65
N ALA A 59 8.26 -2.60 5.85
CA ALA A 59 8.91 -1.68 4.90
C ALA A 59 9.18 -2.42 3.57
N VAL A 60 8.53 -1.98 2.50
CA VAL A 60 8.71 -2.53 1.15
C VAL A 60 9.65 -1.68 0.30
N LEU A 61 9.70 -0.37 0.58
CA LEU A 61 10.54 0.58 -0.13
C LEU A 61 11.15 1.58 0.85
N VAL A 62 12.44 1.87 0.66
CA VAL A 62 13.21 2.80 1.49
C VAL A 62 14.04 3.69 0.58
N GLY A 63 13.95 5.01 0.77
CA GLY A 63 14.81 5.99 0.10
C GLY A 63 14.55 6.21 -1.39
N GLN A 64 13.50 5.61 -1.96
CA GLN A 64 13.16 5.76 -3.38
C GLN A 64 11.65 5.84 -3.63
N VAL A 65 11.27 6.56 -4.69
CA VAL A 65 9.89 6.66 -5.17
C VAL A 65 9.81 5.91 -6.50
N PRO A 66 9.17 4.72 -6.54
CA PRO A 66 8.97 3.98 -7.78
C PRO A 66 7.87 4.61 -8.64
N ASP A 67 7.83 4.19 -9.89
CA ASP A 67 6.73 4.46 -10.81
C ASP A 67 5.44 3.73 -10.41
N LEU A 68 4.31 4.22 -10.93
CA LEU A 68 2.98 3.70 -10.66
C LEU A 68 2.86 2.19 -10.97
N GLU A 69 3.48 1.73 -12.06
CA GLU A 69 3.49 0.31 -12.45
C GLU A 69 4.19 -0.56 -11.40
N LYS A 70 5.37 -0.13 -10.95
CA LYS A 70 6.13 -0.83 -9.91
C LYS A 70 5.41 -0.82 -8.56
N LEU A 71 4.73 0.28 -8.21
CA LEU A 71 3.88 0.30 -7.01
C LEU A 71 2.78 -0.74 -7.10
N LYS A 72 2.10 -0.85 -8.25
CA LYS A 72 1.06 -1.87 -8.46
C LYS A 72 1.64 -3.27 -8.32
N GLU A 73 2.81 -3.54 -8.88
CA GLU A 73 3.49 -4.84 -8.72
C GLU A 73 3.83 -5.15 -7.26
N VAL A 74 4.39 -4.19 -6.51
CA VAL A 74 4.76 -4.37 -5.10
C VAL A 74 3.51 -4.60 -4.24
N ILE A 75 2.44 -3.82 -4.44
CA ILE A 75 1.17 -3.97 -3.71
C ILE A 75 0.53 -5.33 -4.04
N CYS A 76 0.50 -5.72 -5.32
CA CYS A 76 -0.05 -6.99 -5.77
C CYS A 76 0.75 -8.19 -5.21
N SER A 77 2.07 -8.08 -5.12
CA SER A 77 2.93 -9.15 -4.58
C SER A 77 2.78 -9.36 -3.07
N GLN A 78 2.17 -8.43 -2.34
CA GLN A 78 1.93 -8.53 -0.90
C GLN A 78 0.50 -8.99 -0.58
N ASP A 79 -0.36 -9.15 -1.59
CA ASP A 79 -1.73 -9.65 -1.46
C ASP A 79 -1.74 -11.18 -1.38
N SER A 80 -1.24 -11.70 -0.25
CA SER A 80 -1.34 -13.13 0.07
C SER A 80 -2.51 -13.43 1.02
N THR A 81 -3.39 -12.48 1.32
CA THR A 81 -4.52 -12.72 2.23
C THR A 81 -5.80 -12.03 1.79
N SER A 82 -6.67 -12.86 1.20
CA SER A 82 -8.11 -12.90 1.46
C SER A 82 -8.93 -11.66 1.06
N ASP A 83 -9.20 -11.51 -0.23
CA ASP A 83 -10.60 -11.30 -0.65
C ASP A 83 -11.03 -12.51 -1.49
N ASN A 84 -11.49 -13.53 -0.75
CA ASN A 84 -12.39 -14.52 -1.30
C ASN A 84 -13.79 -13.92 -1.20
N PHE A 85 -14.30 -13.35 -2.28
CA PHE A 85 -15.65 -13.66 -2.76
C PHE A 85 -15.79 -13.26 -4.23
N ILE A 86 -15.35 -14.15 -5.12
CA ILE A 86 -15.93 -14.20 -6.47
C ILE A 86 -17.41 -14.50 -6.29
N GLY A 87 -18.22 -13.64 -6.91
CA GLY A 87 -19.64 -13.50 -6.70
C GLY A 87 -20.44 -14.79 -6.87
N GLY A 88 -21.60 -14.79 -6.20
CA GLY A 88 -22.59 -15.82 -6.38
C GLY A 88 -23.04 -15.91 -7.85
N CYS A 89 -23.03 -17.13 -8.36
CA CYS A 89 -23.92 -17.51 -9.45
C CYS A 89 -25.11 -18.22 -8.82
N SER A 90 -26.14 -17.44 -8.52
CA SER A 90 -27.50 -17.93 -8.35
C SER A 90 -27.94 -18.60 -9.66
N CYS A 91 -27.76 -19.90 -9.78
CA CYS A 91 -28.51 -20.70 -10.74
C CYS A 91 -29.34 -21.71 -9.97
N GLY A 92 -30.56 -21.28 -9.64
CA GLY A 92 -31.65 -22.20 -9.40
C GLY A 92 -31.80 -23.09 -10.64
N GLY A 93 -31.49 -24.37 -10.48
CA GLY A 93 -31.55 -25.35 -11.55
C GLY A 93 -31.88 -26.70 -10.96
N LYS A 94 -33.17 -27.01 -10.97
CA LYS A 94 -33.72 -28.32 -10.68
C LYS A 94 -33.27 -29.25 -11.82
N CYS A 95 -32.21 -30.03 -11.62
CA CYS A 95 -31.88 -31.21 -12.41
C CYS A 95 -31.12 -32.25 -11.57
#